data_AF-A0A2D4M4R4-F1
#
_entry.id   AF-A0A2D4M4R4-F1
#
_cell.length_a   1.000
_cell.length_b   1.000
_cell.length_c   1.000
_cell.angle_alpha   90.00
_cell.angle_beta   90.00
_cell.angle_gamma   90.00
#
_symmetry.space_group_name_H-M   'P 1'
#
loop_
_entity.id
_entity.type
_entity.pdbx_description
1 polymer ?
#
loop_
_entity_poly.entity_id
_entity_poly.type
_entity_poly.pdbx_seq_one_letter_code
_entity_poly.pdbx_strand_id
1 'polypeptide(L)'
;ECKNYGVIIPYPPSNRYETLLKQRHVQLLGRSIDLNRLITQRISAAMYKSLDQAISRFESEDLTSIVELEWLLEINRLTHRLLCNHMTLDSFDAMFREANHNVSAPYGRITLHVFWELNFDFLPNYCYNGSTNRFVRTAIPFTQEPQRDKPANVQPYYLYGSKVSQTTCLLFLDLHTADR
;
A
#
# COMPACT_ATOMS: atom_id res chain seq x y z
N GLU A 1 12.91 -20.92 -1.11
CA GLU A 1 14.23 -20.70 -1.74
C GLU A 1 15.15 -19.82 -0.90
N CYS A 2 14.73 -18.67 -0.34
CA CYS A 2 15.58 -17.80 0.50
C CYS A 2 16.31 -18.53 1.66
N LYS A 3 15.62 -19.48 2.32
CA LYS A 3 16.20 -20.31 3.40
C LYS A 3 17.40 -21.15 2.91
N ASN A 4 17.42 -21.56 1.64
CA ASN A 4 18.52 -22.33 1.04
C ASN A 4 19.75 -21.46 0.79
N TYR A 5 19.58 -20.13 0.69
CA TYR A 5 20.65 -19.14 0.53
C TYR A 5 21.05 -18.48 1.86
N GLY A 6 20.63 -19.04 3.01
CA GLY A 6 20.94 -18.49 4.33
C GLY A 6 20.15 -17.25 4.73
N VAL A 7 19.20 -16.79 3.90
CA VAL A 7 18.31 -15.67 4.21
C VAL A 7 17.06 -16.19 4.91
N ILE A 8 16.96 -15.92 6.21
CA ILE A 8 15.80 -16.30 7.03
C ILE A 8 14.84 -15.11 7.08
N ILE A 9 13.66 -15.28 6.48
CA ILE A 9 12.52 -14.38 6.68
C ILE A 9 11.73 -14.94 7.87
N PRO A 10 11.82 -14.31 9.07
CA PRO A 10 11.16 -14.84 10.24
C PRO A 10 9.65 -14.72 10.10
N TYR A 11 8.93 -15.78 10.45
CA TYR A 11 7.49 -15.69 10.62
C TYR A 11 7.17 -14.76 11.80
N PRO A 12 6.12 -13.93 11.70
CA PRO A 12 5.72 -13.09 12.80
C PRO A 12 5.28 -13.97 13.99
N PRO A 13 5.67 -13.64 15.24
CA PRO A 13 5.25 -14.39 16.41
C PRO A 13 3.73 -14.30 16.59
N SER A 14 3.11 -15.43 16.93
CA SER A 14 1.67 -15.44 17.25
C SER A 14 1.41 -14.69 18.55
N ASN A 15 0.34 -13.89 18.58
CA ASN A 15 -0.09 -13.15 19.77
C ASN A 15 -1.58 -13.36 20.04
N ARG A 16 -2.03 -13.14 21.28
CA ARG A 16 -3.40 -13.44 21.74
C ARG A 16 -4.20 -12.16 21.96
N TYR A 17 -4.48 -11.42 20.89
CA TYR A 17 -5.25 -10.18 20.97
C TYR A 17 -6.77 -10.40 21.04
N GLU A 18 -7.28 -11.57 20.68
CA GLU A 18 -8.73 -11.81 20.61
C GLU A 18 -9.48 -11.49 21.90
N THR A 19 -8.92 -11.86 23.05
CA THR A 19 -9.58 -11.67 24.35
C THR A 19 -9.77 -10.20 24.67
N LEU A 20 -8.79 -9.35 24.31
CA LEU A 20 -8.85 -7.90 24.45
C LEU A 20 -9.83 -7.28 23.45
N LEU A 21 -9.79 -7.75 22.19
CA LEU A 21 -10.69 -7.27 21.15
C LEU A 21 -12.15 -7.61 21.43
N LYS A 22 -12.45 -8.68 22.17
CA LYS A 22 -13.82 -9.04 22.57
C LYS A 22 -14.36 -8.23 23.77
N GLN A 23 -13.53 -7.46 24.48
CA GLN A 23 -13.96 -6.71 25.67
C GLN A 23 -14.85 -5.52 25.30
N ARG A 24 -16.15 -5.61 25.62
CA ARG A 24 -17.13 -4.51 25.43
C ARG A 24 -17.53 -3.81 26.72
N HIS A 25 -17.18 -4.38 27.87
CA HIS A 25 -17.59 -3.88 29.18
C HIS A 25 -16.48 -4.11 30.20
N VAL A 26 -15.47 -3.22 30.20
CA VAL A 26 -14.39 -3.22 31.19
C VAL A 26 -14.74 -2.21 32.28
N GLN A 27 -14.78 -2.66 33.54
CA GLN A 27 -15.06 -1.79 34.68
C GLN A 27 -13.78 -1.15 35.19
N LEU A 28 -13.73 0.18 35.19
CA LEU A 28 -12.58 0.94 35.66
C LEU A 28 -13.06 2.24 36.32
N LEU A 29 -12.71 2.44 37.59
CA LEU A 29 -13.07 3.64 38.37
C LEU A 29 -14.59 3.94 38.35
N GLY A 30 -15.42 2.90 38.44
CA GLY A 30 -16.89 3.02 38.44
C GLY A 30 -17.52 3.31 37.07
N ARG A 31 -16.72 3.34 35.99
CA ARG A 31 -17.20 3.47 34.61
C ARG A 31 -17.07 2.15 33.86
N SER A 32 -18.03 1.90 32.97
CA SER A 32 -17.94 0.82 31.99
C SER A 32 -17.34 1.34 30.69
N ILE A 33 -16.26 0.71 30.23
CA ILE A 33 -15.51 1.09 29.04
C ILE A 33 -15.67 0.01 27.98
N ASP A 34 -16.11 0.42 26.79
CA ASP A 34 -16.11 -0.43 25.59
C ASP A 34 -14.73 -0.34 24.91
N LEU A 35 -13.87 -1.30 25.24
CA LEU A 35 -12.51 -1.34 24.71
C LEU A 35 -12.50 -1.68 23.21
N ASN A 36 -13.39 -2.57 22.76
CA ASN A 36 -13.54 -2.89 21.33
C ASN A 36 -13.83 -1.63 20.51
N ARG A 37 -14.75 -0.79 20.96
CA ARG A 37 -15.08 0.47 20.26
C ARG A 37 -13.87 1.41 20.16
N LEU A 38 -13.13 1.61 21.25
CA LEU A 38 -11.95 2.49 21.26
C LEU A 38 -10.83 1.98 20.37
N ILE A 39 -10.59 0.66 20.36
CA ILE A 39 -9.61 0.04 19.48
C ILE A 39 -10.04 0.17 18.02
N THR A 40 -11.31 -0.08 17.71
CA THR A 40 -11.88 0.02 16.36
C THR A 40 -11.67 1.41 15.78
N GLN A 41 -11.90 2.47 16.57
CA GLN A 41 -11.65 3.85 16.13
C GLN A 41 -10.19 4.08 15.72
N ARG A 42 -9.23 3.57 16.51
CA ARG A 42 -7.80 3.71 16.21
C ARG A 42 -7.38 2.88 15.00
N ILE A 43 -7.90 1.67 14.86
CA ILE A 43 -7.59 0.78 13.75
C ILE A 43 -8.21 1.30 12.45
N SER A 44 -9.44 1.83 12.49
CA SER A 44 -10.07 2.47 11.33
C SER A 44 -9.19 3.62 10.81
N ALA A 45 -8.77 4.54 11.69
CA ALA A 45 -7.85 5.62 11.32
C ALA A 45 -6.51 5.12 10.77
N ALA A 46 -5.97 4.02 11.34
CA ALA A 46 -4.74 3.41 10.85
C ALA A 46 -4.90 2.81 9.45
N MET A 47 -6.03 2.16 9.17
CA MET A 47 -6.35 1.61 7.85
C MET A 47 -6.51 2.70 6.79
N TYR A 48 -7.23 3.79 7.08
CA TYR A 48 -7.30 4.96 6.19
C TYR A 48 -5.91 5.52 5.90
N LYS A 49 -5.08 5.63 6.93
CA LYS A 49 -3.69 6.07 6.76
C LYS A 49 -2.86 5.11 5.91
N SER A 50 -2.97 3.78 6.10
CA SER A 50 -2.24 2.82 5.25
C SER A 50 -2.62 2.94 3.77
N LEU A 51 -3.91 3.10 3.47
CA LEU A 51 -4.40 3.29 2.10
C LEU A 51 -3.91 4.61 1.49
N ASP A 52 -4.01 5.70 2.24
CA ASP A 52 -3.50 7.00 1.82
C ASP A 52 -1.98 6.97 1.54
N GLN A 53 -1.20 6.29 2.37
CA GLN A 53 0.24 6.16 2.16
C GLN A 53 0.59 5.27 0.97
N ALA A 54 -0.19 4.23 0.69
CA ALA A 54 -0.01 3.42 -0.51
C ALA A 54 -0.22 4.25 -1.78
N ILE A 55 -1.27 5.08 -1.82
CA ILE A 55 -1.57 5.96 -2.96
C ILE A 55 -0.53 7.08 -3.07
N SER A 56 -0.16 7.71 -1.96
CA SER A 56 0.85 8.78 -1.94
C SER A 56 2.23 8.29 -2.39
N ARG A 57 2.55 7.02 -2.12
CA ARG A 57 3.77 6.38 -2.62
C ARG A 57 3.74 6.22 -4.13
N PHE A 58 2.61 5.79 -4.71
CA PHE A 58 2.43 5.72 -6.15
C PHE A 58 2.58 7.09 -6.82
N GLU A 59 1.99 8.14 -6.23
CA GLU A 59 2.11 9.52 -6.73
C GLU A 59 3.55 10.07 -6.74
N SER A 60 4.44 9.49 -5.94
CA SER A 60 5.85 9.86 -5.87
C SER A 60 6.77 9.09 -6.82
N GLU A 61 6.24 8.06 -7.48
CA GLU A 61 7.00 7.14 -8.34
C GLU A 61 6.47 7.18 -9.79
N ASP A 62 7.20 6.54 -10.70
CA ASP A 62 6.81 6.49 -12.11
C ASP A 62 5.64 5.52 -12.37
N LEU A 63 5.13 5.47 -13.60
CA LEU A 63 4.02 4.56 -13.97
C LEU A 63 4.28 3.09 -13.65
N THR A 64 5.53 2.65 -13.58
CA THR A 64 5.89 1.24 -13.39
C THR A 64 5.59 0.76 -11.97
N SER A 65 5.57 1.69 -11.01
CA SER A 65 5.24 1.45 -9.60
C SER A 65 3.76 1.08 -9.36
N ILE A 66 2.90 1.12 -10.40
CA ILE A 66 1.50 0.68 -10.28
C ILE A 66 1.36 -0.77 -9.81
N VAL A 67 2.33 -1.63 -10.15
CA VAL A 67 2.38 -3.02 -9.69
C VAL A 67 2.63 -3.08 -8.18
N GLU A 68 3.49 -2.20 -7.66
CA GLU A 68 3.71 -2.06 -6.22
C GLU A 68 2.41 -1.63 -5.52
N LEU A 69 1.72 -0.64 -6.07
CA LEU A 69 0.44 -0.16 -5.54
C LEU A 69 -0.59 -1.29 -5.45
N GLU A 70 -0.75 -2.09 -6.52
CA GLU A 70 -1.69 -3.21 -6.53
C GLU A 70 -1.41 -4.20 -5.40
N TRP A 71 -0.13 -4.57 -5.20
CA TRP A 71 0.26 -5.45 -4.10
C TRP A 71 0.00 -4.84 -2.73
N LEU A 72 0.32 -3.56 -2.52
CA LEU A 72 0.02 -2.86 -1.28
C LEU A 72 -1.49 -2.82 -0.99
N LEU A 73 -2.32 -2.61 -2.01
CA LEU A 73 -3.77 -2.62 -1.86
C LEU A 73 -4.29 -4.02 -1.48
N GLU A 74 -3.76 -5.09 -2.07
CA GLU A 74 -4.13 -6.46 -1.69
C GLU A 74 -3.69 -6.82 -0.27
N ILE A 75 -2.51 -6.36 0.19
CA ILE A 75 -2.08 -6.49 1.59
C ILE A 75 -3.05 -5.76 2.53
N ASN A 76 -3.44 -4.53 2.17
CA ASN A 76 -4.42 -3.76 2.94
C ASN A 76 -5.78 -4.45 2.96
N ARG A 77 -6.21 -5.05 1.85
CA ARG A 77 -7.47 -5.80 1.74
C ARG A 77 -7.47 -7.05 2.62
N LEU A 78 -6.36 -7.79 2.62
CA LEU A 78 -6.16 -8.92 3.53
C LEU A 78 -6.21 -8.47 4.99
N THR A 79 -5.54 -7.36 5.31
CA THR A 79 -5.51 -6.78 6.66
C THR A 79 -6.92 -6.39 7.12
N HIS A 80 -7.68 -5.69 6.29
CA HIS A 80 -9.08 -5.34 6.53
C HIS A 80 -9.94 -6.58 6.83
N ARG A 81 -9.83 -7.61 6.00
CA ARG A 81 -10.57 -8.87 6.18
C ARG A 81 -10.24 -9.57 7.50
N LEU A 82 -8.97 -9.63 7.88
CA LEU A 82 -8.54 -10.23 9.15
C LEU A 82 -9.05 -9.44 10.36
N LEU A 83 -9.06 -8.11 10.28
CA LEU A 83 -9.58 -7.24 11.33
C LEU A 83 -11.09 -7.35 11.48
N CYS A 84 -11.84 -7.43 10.37
CA CYS A 84 -13.31 -7.54 10.37
C CYS A 84 -13.83 -8.78 11.10
N ASN A 85 -13.00 -9.80 11.34
CA ASN A 85 -13.36 -10.96 12.17
C ASN A 85 -13.59 -10.59 13.65
N HIS A 86 -13.08 -9.45 14.11
CA HIS A 86 -13.11 -9.06 15.53
C HIS A 86 -13.67 -7.65 15.78
N MET A 87 -13.83 -6.83 14.75
CA MET A 87 -14.35 -5.47 14.86
C MET A 87 -15.17 -5.07 13.64
N THR A 88 -15.97 -4.02 13.78
CA THR A 88 -16.80 -3.48 12.70
C THR A 88 -16.11 -2.28 12.07
N LEU A 89 -15.58 -2.45 10.87
CA LEU A 89 -14.99 -1.37 10.06
C LEU A 89 -15.91 -1.02 8.89
N ASP A 90 -15.70 0.15 8.30
CA ASP A 90 -16.32 0.50 7.02
C ASP A 90 -15.91 -0.51 5.94
N SER A 91 -16.70 -0.64 4.88
CA SER A 91 -16.35 -1.52 3.76
C SER A 91 -15.03 -1.07 3.14
N PHE A 92 -14.17 -2.02 2.76
CA PHE A 92 -12.88 -1.72 2.13
C PHE A 92 -13.02 -0.78 0.92
N ASP A 93 -14.03 -0.99 0.07
CA ASP A 93 -14.27 -0.15 -1.12
C ASP A 93 -14.59 1.30 -0.75
N ALA A 94 -15.33 1.54 0.33
CA ALA A 94 -15.60 2.89 0.82
C ALA A 94 -14.32 3.55 1.32
N MET A 95 -13.54 2.84 2.15
CA MET A 95 -12.26 3.34 2.67
C MET A 95 -11.27 3.66 1.54
N PHE A 96 -11.21 2.79 0.52
CA PHE A 96 -10.35 2.98 -0.65
C PHE A 96 -10.81 4.15 -1.52
N ARG A 97 -12.11 4.29 -1.79
CA ARG A 97 -12.63 5.43 -2.55
C ARG A 97 -12.36 6.74 -1.84
N GLU A 98 -12.49 6.77 -0.52
CA GLU A 98 -12.17 7.95 0.27
C GLU A 98 -10.68 8.30 0.17
N ALA A 99 -9.78 7.35 0.41
CA ALA A 99 -8.33 7.57 0.30
C ALA A 99 -7.89 7.98 -1.13
N ASN A 100 -8.56 7.45 -2.15
CA ASN A 100 -8.33 7.78 -3.56
C ASN A 100 -9.01 9.10 -3.99
N HIS A 101 -9.67 9.82 -3.06
CA HIS A 101 -10.48 11.01 -3.34
C HIS A 101 -11.54 10.80 -4.44
N ASN A 102 -12.05 9.57 -4.56
CA ASN A 102 -13.00 9.14 -5.59
C ASN A 102 -14.42 8.93 -5.02
N VAL A 103 -14.81 9.78 -4.08
CA VAL A 103 -16.17 9.79 -3.48
C VAL A 103 -17.00 10.92 -4.09
N SER A 104 -16.45 12.13 -4.09
CA SER A 104 -17.10 13.34 -4.61
C SER A 104 -16.59 13.75 -6.00
N ALA A 105 -15.45 13.19 -6.44
CA ALA A 105 -14.85 13.46 -7.74
C ALA A 105 -15.04 12.25 -8.69
N PRO A 106 -15.13 12.49 -10.01
CA PRO A 106 -15.29 11.42 -11.00
C PRO A 106 -13.99 10.64 -11.27
N TYR A 107 -12.83 11.24 -10.97
CA TYR A 107 -11.52 10.62 -11.16
C TYR A 107 -10.75 10.71 -9.84
N GLY A 108 -10.27 9.56 -9.39
CA GLY A 108 -9.43 9.47 -8.21
C GLY A 108 -7.97 9.85 -8.47
N ARG A 109 -7.23 10.01 -7.39
CA ARG A 109 -5.78 10.26 -7.34
C ARG A 109 -4.98 9.34 -8.26
N ILE A 110 -5.24 8.02 -8.20
CA ILE A 110 -4.54 7.02 -9.02
C ILE A 110 -4.74 7.29 -10.51
N THR A 111 -5.97 7.56 -10.95
CA THR A 111 -6.29 7.82 -12.35
C THR A 111 -5.61 9.09 -12.86
N LEU A 112 -5.60 10.14 -12.04
CA LEU A 112 -4.94 11.40 -12.36
C LEU A 112 -3.42 11.23 -12.47
N HIS A 113 -2.80 10.47 -11.56
CA HIS A 113 -1.37 10.19 -11.60
C HIS A 113 -0.98 9.36 -12.82
N VAL A 114 -1.76 8.33 -13.17
CA VAL A 114 -1.53 7.55 -14.39
C VAL A 114 -1.55 8.44 -15.63
N PHE A 115 -2.52 9.35 -15.72
CA PHE A 115 -2.59 10.28 -16.85
C PHE A 115 -1.40 11.25 -16.89
N TRP A 116 -0.98 11.76 -15.72
CA TRP A 116 0.18 12.63 -15.60
C TRP A 116 1.48 11.93 -16.04
N GLU A 117 1.73 10.73 -15.53
CA GLU A 117 2.89 9.91 -15.91
C GLU A 117 2.88 9.53 -17.38
N LEU A 118 1.71 9.21 -17.94
CA LEU A 118 1.58 8.92 -19.37
C LEU A 118 2.05 10.09 -20.24
N ASN A 119 1.62 11.30 -19.88
CA ASN A 119 1.88 12.51 -20.66
C ASN A 119 3.33 13.01 -20.50
N PHE A 120 3.89 12.94 -19.28
CA PHE A 120 5.16 13.59 -18.95
C PHE A 120 6.37 12.65 -18.91
N ASP A 121 6.20 11.33 -18.74
CA ASP A 121 7.31 10.37 -18.73
C ASP A 121 7.14 9.26 -19.77
N PHE A 122 6.00 8.57 -19.79
CA PHE A 122 5.83 7.38 -20.63
C PHE A 122 5.95 7.67 -22.14
N LEU A 123 5.14 8.58 -22.66
CA LEU A 123 5.15 8.92 -24.09
C LEU A 123 6.48 9.47 -24.60
N PRO A 124 7.18 10.39 -23.90
CA PRO A 124 8.47 10.91 -24.37
C PRO A 124 9.65 9.96 -24.15
N ASN A 125 9.63 9.10 -23.13
CA ASN A 125 10.81 8.36 -22.67
C ASN A 125 10.74 6.84 -22.86
N TYR A 126 9.68 6.28 -23.46
CA TYR A 126 9.56 4.84 -23.70
C TYR A 126 9.45 4.47 -25.19
N CYS A 127 10.17 3.42 -25.58
CA CYS A 127 10.11 2.81 -26.91
C CYS A 127 9.40 1.46 -26.85
N TYR A 128 8.49 1.22 -27.80
CA TYR A 128 7.81 -0.06 -27.94
C TYR A 128 8.67 -1.07 -28.71
N ASN A 129 8.86 -2.25 -28.13
CA ASN A 129 9.46 -3.40 -28.78
C ASN A 129 8.37 -4.40 -29.17
N GLY A 130 8.05 -4.46 -30.47
CA GLY A 130 7.01 -5.35 -31.00
C GLY A 130 7.34 -6.85 -30.95
N SER A 131 8.61 -7.22 -30.76
CA SER A 131 9.01 -8.63 -30.64
C SER A 131 8.74 -9.18 -29.24
N THR A 132 8.87 -8.33 -28.20
CA THR A 132 8.66 -8.72 -26.81
C THR A 132 7.33 -8.22 -26.24
N ASN A 133 6.59 -7.39 -26.99
CA ASN A 133 5.40 -6.65 -26.53
C ASN A 133 5.67 -5.84 -25.25
N ARG A 134 6.84 -5.20 -25.15
CA ARG A 134 7.26 -4.43 -23.98
C ARG A 134 7.65 -3.00 -24.36
N PHE A 135 7.44 -2.09 -23.44
CA PHE A 135 7.99 -0.74 -23.50
C PHE A 135 9.27 -0.68 -22.67
N VAL A 136 10.33 -0.14 -23.27
CA VAL A 136 11.64 0.00 -22.61
C VAL A 136 12.06 1.46 -22.65
N ARG A 137 12.69 1.93 -21.59
CA ARG A 137 13.13 3.31 -21.47
C ARG A 137 14.20 3.64 -22.51
N THR A 138 14.12 4.81 -23.12
CA THR A 138 15.12 5.23 -24.12
C THR A 138 16.46 5.53 -23.45
N ALA A 139 17.56 5.17 -24.10
CA ALA A 139 18.92 5.48 -23.61
C ALA A 139 19.23 6.98 -23.68
N ILE A 140 18.51 7.72 -24.53
CA ILE A 140 18.66 9.15 -24.73
C ILE A 140 17.33 9.79 -24.29
N PRO A 141 17.31 10.57 -23.19
CA PRO A 141 16.10 11.24 -22.76
C PRO A 141 15.74 12.35 -23.75
N PHE A 142 14.53 12.28 -24.31
CA PHE A 142 14.01 13.33 -25.19
C PHE A 142 13.39 14.49 -24.40
N THR A 143 13.04 14.25 -23.13
CA THR A 143 12.48 15.23 -22.21
C THR A 143 13.11 15.04 -20.83
N GLN A 144 13.23 16.11 -20.04
CA GLN A 144 13.70 16.00 -18.65
C GLN A 144 12.70 15.18 -17.84
N GLU A 145 13.20 14.32 -16.96
CA GLU A 145 12.35 13.63 -16.01
C GLU A 145 11.59 14.63 -15.14
N PRO A 146 10.27 14.44 -14.96
CA PRO A 146 9.52 15.32 -14.11
C PRO A 146 10.02 15.18 -12.66
N GLN A 147 10.17 16.32 -11.98
CA GLN A 147 10.55 16.31 -10.58
C GLN A 147 9.39 15.74 -9.75
N ARG A 148 9.63 14.58 -9.11
CA ARG A 148 8.68 13.94 -8.21
C ARG A 148 9.01 14.28 -6.76
N ASP A 149 7.99 14.61 -5.98
CA ASP A 149 8.15 14.82 -4.55
C ASP A 149 8.39 13.48 -3.86
N LYS A 150 9.41 13.41 -3.00
CA LYS A 150 9.72 12.16 -2.29
C LYS A 150 8.60 11.82 -1.31
N PRO A 151 8.24 10.53 -1.20
CA PRO A 151 7.22 10.12 -0.24
C PRO A 151 7.73 10.34 1.19
N ALA A 152 6.81 10.64 2.10
CA ALA A 152 7.12 10.75 3.51
C ALA A 152 7.66 9.41 4.06
N ASN A 153 8.60 9.46 5.01
CA ASN A 153 9.08 8.26 5.66
C ASN A 153 8.03 7.75 6.67
N VAL A 154 7.40 6.63 6.34
CA VAL A 154 6.32 6.04 7.14
C VAL A 154 6.83 4.83 7.91
N GLN A 155 6.22 4.59 9.07
CA GLN A 155 6.48 3.37 9.81
C GLN A 155 6.11 2.11 8.99
N PRO A 156 6.93 1.04 9.03
CA PRO A 156 6.74 -0.15 8.16
C PRO A 156 5.37 -0.83 8.27
N TYR A 157 4.70 -0.69 9.42
CA TYR A 157 3.40 -1.29 9.67
C TYR A 157 2.24 -0.64 8.91
N TYR A 158 2.43 0.55 8.33
CA TYR A 158 1.47 1.15 7.38
C TYR A 158 1.71 0.69 5.92
N LEU A 159 2.81 -0.03 5.67
CA LEU A 159 3.17 -0.56 4.36
C LEU A 159 3.11 -2.09 4.39
N TYR A 160 4.27 -2.75 4.43
CA TYR A 160 4.41 -4.21 4.35
C TYR A 160 4.42 -4.91 5.73
N GLY A 161 4.10 -4.20 6.81
CA GLY A 161 4.10 -4.75 8.17
C GLY A 161 5.46 -4.64 8.86
N SER A 162 6.53 -5.16 8.23
CA SER A 162 7.89 -5.17 8.78
C SER A 162 8.94 -4.73 7.77
N LYS A 163 10.12 -4.30 8.25
CA LYS A 163 11.25 -3.95 7.38
C LYS A 163 11.69 -5.13 6.50
N VAL A 164 11.70 -6.35 7.04
CA VAL A 164 12.09 -7.55 6.29
C VAL A 164 11.09 -7.87 5.18
N SER A 165 9.79 -7.76 5.49
CA SER A 165 8.71 -7.94 4.51
C SER A 165 8.79 -6.89 3.40
N GLN A 166 9.06 -5.63 3.78
CA GLN A 166 9.25 -4.53 2.84
C GLN A 166 10.42 -4.80 1.90
N THR A 167 11.60 -5.12 2.43
CA THR A 167 12.79 -5.43 1.61
C THR A 167 12.54 -6.62 0.68
N THR A 168 11.86 -7.66 1.16
CA THR A 168 11.55 -8.84 0.33
C THR A 168 10.61 -8.47 -0.81
N CYS A 169 9.54 -7.72 -0.55
CA CYS A 169 8.58 -7.33 -1.59
C CYS A 169 9.23 -6.41 -2.63
N LEU A 170 10.04 -5.43 -2.17
CA LEU A 170 10.76 -4.53 -3.07
C LEU A 170 11.73 -5.31 -3.98
N LEU A 171 12.47 -6.29 -3.45
CA LEU A 171 13.35 -7.12 -4.30
C LEU A 171 12.57 -7.95 -5.35
N PHE A 172 11.35 -8.42 -5.02
CA PHE A 172 10.49 -9.11 -5.98
C PHE A 172 9.93 -8.15 -7.05
N LEU A 173 9.60 -6.92 -6.66
CA LEU A 173 9.19 -5.87 -7.58
C LEU A 173 10.34 -5.43 -8.48
N ASP A 174 11.55 -5.32 -7.93
CA ASP A 174 12.77 -5.02 -8.66
C ASP A 174 13.05 -6.07 -9.74
N LEU A 175 12.74 -7.35 -9.52
CA LEU A 175 12.81 -8.34 -10.59
C LEU A 175 11.81 -8.04 -11.72
N HIS A 176 10.62 -7.51 -11.40
CA HIS A 176 9.62 -7.14 -12.41
C HIS A 176 9.90 -5.79 -13.10
N THR A 177 10.73 -4.93 -12.49
CA THR A 177 11.19 -3.66 -13.07
C THR A 177 12.57 -3.74 -13.73
N ALA A 178 13.43 -4.69 -13.33
CA ALA A 178 14.79 -4.87 -13.81
C ALA A 178 14.97 -5.97 -14.87
N ASP A 179 14.05 -6.94 -15.02
CA ASP A 179 13.97 -7.78 -16.24
C ASP A 179 13.41 -7.01 -17.46
N ARG A 180 13.62 -5.69 -17.49
CA ARG A 180 13.14 -4.74 -18.51
C ARG A 180 14.26 -4.21 -19.38
#